data_AF-A0A6A6TFR2-F1
#
_entry.id   AF-A0A6A6TFR2-F1
#
_cell.length_a   1.000
_cell.length_b   1.000
_cell.length_c   1.000
_cell.angle_alpha   90.00
_cell.angle_beta   90.00
_cell.angle_gamma   90.00
#
_symmetry.space_group_name_H-M   'P 1'
#
loop_
_entity.id
_entity.type
_entity.pdbx_description
1 polymer ?
#
loop_
_entity_poly.entity_id
_entity_poly.type
_entity_poly.pdbx_seq_one_letter_code
_entity_poly.pdbx_strand_id
1 'polypeptide(L)'
;MRLITLSLALATTTLAAPSPRQVRGAASGLFSTPADKTYKTATITDAALGSRTITYWVSDTGEAILPGGIAVGKEADLLATPGDQAHDLTWGVGNKHWPYASVYYRFASDQDEHQVQPLLDQGLAQWRNATGSRYEGGYVHWFRFDNADKDEVNVTKITGQDGCWGTNGWAPGLKPRLNLNPGCGLETAVALLGILQ
;
A
#
# COMPACT_ATOMS: atom_id res chain seq x y z
N MET A 1 -45.35 56.81 -4.79
CA MET A 1 -44.76 55.66 -5.52
C MET A 1 -43.37 55.42 -4.94
N ARG A 2 -43.21 54.48 -4.01
CA ARG A 2 -41.95 54.19 -3.31
C ARG A 2 -41.44 52.82 -3.80
N LEU A 3 -40.26 52.80 -4.42
CA LEU A 3 -39.55 51.55 -4.74
C LEU A 3 -38.99 50.96 -3.45
N ILE A 4 -39.35 49.72 -3.15
CA ILE A 4 -38.71 48.91 -2.11
C ILE A 4 -37.65 48.05 -2.81
N THR A 5 -36.38 48.38 -2.59
CA THR A 5 -35.25 47.59 -3.07
C THR A 5 -35.06 46.38 -2.16
N LEU A 6 -35.36 45.19 -2.66
CA LEU A 6 -35.12 43.93 -1.94
C LEU A 6 -33.69 43.45 -2.24
N SER A 7 -32.78 43.63 -1.29
CA SER A 7 -31.41 43.10 -1.40
C SER A 7 -31.41 41.62 -0.99
N LEU A 8 -31.28 40.73 -1.97
CA LEU A 8 -31.09 39.29 -1.76
C LEU A 8 -29.62 39.03 -1.42
N ALA A 9 -29.31 38.79 -0.15
CA ALA A 9 -27.98 38.35 0.28
C ALA A 9 -27.80 36.87 -0.05
N LEU A 10 -26.99 36.55 -1.06
CA LEU A 10 -26.52 35.18 -1.31
C LEU A 10 -25.55 34.81 -0.18
N ALA A 11 -26.01 33.99 0.77
CA ALA A 11 -25.13 33.31 1.70
C ALA A 11 -24.42 32.17 0.95
N THR A 12 -23.19 32.42 0.51
CA THR A 12 -22.29 31.35 0.07
C THR A 12 -21.86 30.56 1.31
N THR A 13 -22.56 29.46 1.59
CA THR A 13 -22.06 28.42 2.48
C THR A 13 -20.84 27.79 1.82
N THR A 14 -19.65 28.27 2.20
CA THR A 14 -18.41 27.54 1.95
C THR A 14 -18.50 26.23 2.74
N LEU A 15 -18.96 25.16 2.07
CA LEU A 15 -18.69 23.80 2.55
C LEU A 15 -17.17 23.65 2.55
N ALA A 16 -16.57 23.80 3.73
CA ALA A 16 -15.22 23.34 3.96
C ALA A 16 -15.19 21.87 3.56
N ALA A 17 -14.37 21.54 2.55
CA ALA A 17 -14.09 20.16 2.21
C ALA A 17 -13.66 19.44 3.50
N PRO A 18 -14.16 18.23 3.78
CA PRO A 18 -13.70 17.47 4.92
C PRO A 18 -12.18 17.36 4.83
N SER A 19 -11.48 17.89 5.84
CA SER A 19 -10.03 17.72 5.92
C SER A 19 -9.74 16.23 5.81
N PRO A 20 -8.79 15.80 4.96
CA PRO A 20 -8.36 14.42 4.95
C PRO A 20 -7.95 14.11 6.38
N ARG A 21 -8.67 13.17 6.99
CA ARG A 21 -8.38 12.68 8.33
C ARG A 21 -7.01 12.04 8.18
N GLN A 22 -5.95 12.78 8.50
CA GLN A 22 -4.63 12.20 8.67
C GLN A 22 -4.84 11.07 9.66
N VAL A 23 -4.67 9.84 9.19
CA VAL A 23 -4.56 8.66 10.03
C VAL A 23 -3.29 8.91 10.84
N ARG A 24 -3.48 9.57 12.00
CA ARG A 24 -2.39 9.89 12.92
C ARG A 24 -1.71 8.59 13.27
N GLY A 25 -0.38 8.61 13.15
CA GLY A 25 0.50 7.48 13.35
C GLY A 25 0.16 6.66 14.58
N ALA A 26 -0.10 5.38 14.33
CA ALA A 26 -0.03 4.31 15.31
C ALA A 26 0.33 3.00 14.57
N ALA A 27 1.35 3.03 13.72
CA ALA A 27 1.89 1.82 13.09
C ALA A 27 2.96 1.13 13.96
N SER A 28 3.28 1.67 15.14
CA SER A 28 4.40 1.18 15.96
C SER A 28 4.14 -0.14 16.69
N GLY A 29 2.99 -0.78 16.49
CA GLY A 29 2.66 -2.07 17.12
C GLY A 29 1.82 -3.04 16.28
N LEU A 30 1.47 -2.70 15.03
CA LEU A 30 0.57 -3.51 14.19
C LEU A 30 1.28 -4.51 13.27
N PHE A 31 2.62 -4.47 13.23
CA PHE A 31 3.40 -5.34 12.38
C PHE A 31 4.39 -6.10 13.25
N SER A 32 4.00 -7.29 13.67
CA SER A 32 4.95 -8.24 14.25
C SER A 32 6.02 -8.50 13.19
N THR A 33 7.24 -8.04 13.47
CA THR A 33 8.44 -8.42 12.73
C THR A 33 8.49 -9.94 12.66
N PRO A 34 8.61 -10.56 11.48
CA PRO A 34 8.70 -12.01 11.40
C PRO A 34 9.92 -12.48 12.20
N ALA A 35 9.70 -13.25 13.26
CA ALA A 35 10.75 -13.65 14.21
C ALA A 35 11.81 -14.57 13.58
N ASP A 36 11.49 -15.17 12.43
CA ASP A 36 12.32 -16.07 11.64
C ASP A 36 13.24 -15.34 10.64
N LYS A 37 13.13 -14.02 10.50
CA LYS A 37 13.91 -13.26 9.51
C LYS A 37 15.19 -12.66 10.09
N THR A 38 16.25 -12.74 9.30
CA THR A 38 17.53 -12.09 9.62
C THR A 38 17.49 -10.65 9.13
N TYR A 39 17.51 -9.72 10.07
CA TYR A 39 17.53 -8.30 9.78
C TYR A 39 18.95 -7.79 9.54
N LYS A 40 19.06 -6.89 8.57
CA LYS A 40 20.26 -6.14 8.21
C LYS A 40 20.02 -4.66 8.49
N THR A 41 21.11 -3.91 8.60
CA THR A 41 21.09 -2.46 8.78
C THR A 41 21.85 -1.81 7.64
N ALA A 42 21.28 -0.74 7.06
CA ALA A 42 21.94 0.07 6.05
C ALA A 42 21.68 1.55 6.29
N THR A 43 22.65 2.37 5.94
CA THR A 43 22.47 3.82 5.86
C THR A 43 22.16 4.18 4.42
N ILE A 44 21.00 4.78 4.20
CA ILE A 44 20.51 5.19 2.89
C ILE A 44 20.34 6.70 2.86
N THR A 45 20.34 7.29 1.67
CA THR A 45 20.01 8.71 1.48
C THR A 45 18.68 8.83 0.76
N ASP A 46 17.71 9.46 1.42
CA ASP A 46 16.37 9.75 0.92
C ASP A 46 16.28 11.23 0.49
N ALA A 47 15.63 11.53 -0.62
CA ALA A 47 15.54 12.91 -1.15
C ALA A 47 14.79 13.84 -0.20
N ALA A 48 13.76 13.32 0.46
CA ALA A 48 12.86 14.08 1.30
C ALA A 48 13.36 14.14 2.74
N LEU A 49 14.03 13.09 3.21
CA LEU A 49 14.39 12.92 4.63
C LEU A 49 15.90 12.93 4.90
N GLY A 50 16.74 12.97 3.87
CA GLY A 50 18.19 12.94 4.00
C GLY A 50 18.73 11.55 4.36
N SER A 51 19.93 11.51 4.94
CA SER A 51 20.57 10.24 5.29
C SER A 51 19.98 9.65 6.56
N ARG A 52 19.62 8.36 6.53
CA ARG A 52 19.05 7.63 7.66
C ARG A 52 19.46 6.17 7.68
N THR A 53 19.62 5.64 8.88
CA THR A 53 19.82 4.21 9.10
C THR A 53 18.46 3.50 9.12
N ILE A 54 18.30 2.52 8.25
CA ILE A 54 17.14 1.64 8.21
C ILE A 54 17.51 0.22 8.63
N THR A 55 16.54 -0.48 9.19
CA THR A 55 16.61 -1.92 9.39
C THR A 55 15.69 -2.57 8.35
N TYR A 56 16.10 -3.69 7.76
CA TYR A 56 15.32 -4.40 6.75
C TYR A 56 15.69 -5.88 6.74
N TRP A 57 14.86 -6.73 6.14
CA TRP A 57 15.20 -8.11 5.80
C TRP A 57 15.02 -8.31 4.30
N VAL A 58 15.51 -9.43 3.76
CA VAL A 58 15.47 -9.71 2.33
C VAL A 58 14.53 -10.87 2.07
N SER A 59 13.56 -10.66 1.19
CA SER A 59 12.66 -11.72 0.74
C SER A 59 13.38 -12.78 -0.08
N ASP A 60 12.77 -13.95 -0.24
CA ASP A 60 13.23 -15.01 -1.13
C ASP A 60 13.28 -14.54 -2.59
N THR A 61 12.51 -13.49 -2.92
CA THR A 61 12.53 -12.81 -4.21
C THR A 61 13.61 -11.73 -4.31
N GLY A 62 14.43 -11.52 -3.28
CA GLY A 62 15.50 -10.53 -3.24
C GLY A 62 15.04 -9.09 -3.01
N GLU A 63 13.80 -8.88 -2.56
CA GLU A 63 13.25 -7.56 -2.23
C GLU A 63 13.62 -7.19 -0.80
N ALA A 64 14.02 -5.95 -0.58
CA ALA A 64 14.26 -5.42 0.74
C ALA A 64 12.92 -5.03 1.39
N ILE A 65 12.67 -5.60 2.56
CA ILE A 65 11.43 -5.43 3.31
C ILE A 65 11.71 -4.69 4.61
N LEU A 66 11.09 -3.53 4.79
CA LEU A 66 11.18 -2.77 6.03
C LEU A 66 10.30 -3.38 7.13
N PRO A 67 10.63 -3.16 8.42
CA PRO A 67 9.69 -3.36 9.52
C PRO A 67 8.35 -2.70 9.18
N GLY A 68 7.26 -3.46 9.30
CA GLY A 68 5.97 -3.05 8.72
C GLY A 68 5.54 -3.89 7.52
N GLY A 69 6.42 -4.73 6.96
CA GLY A 69 6.10 -5.54 5.78
C GLY A 69 6.04 -4.70 4.51
N ILE A 70 6.86 -3.65 4.39
CA ILE A 70 6.87 -2.77 3.22
C ILE A 70 8.04 -3.14 2.33
N ALA A 71 7.76 -3.62 1.12
CA ALA A 71 8.78 -3.85 0.11
C ALA A 71 9.18 -2.54 -0.58
N VAL A 72 10.49 -2.29 -0.67
CA VAL A 72 11.06 -1.05 -1.22
C VAL A 72 11.91 -1.27 -2.48
N GLY A 73 11.75 -2.43 -3.13
CA GLY A 73 12.52 -2.81 -4.31
C GLY A 73 13.61 -3.84 -3.98
N LYS A 74 14.54 -4.09 -4.91
CA LYS A 74 15.61 -5.07 -4.70
C LYS A 74 16.61 -4.58 -3.66
N GLU A 75 17.18 -5.51 -2.90
CA GLU A 75 18.25 -5.17 -1.94
C GLU A 75 19.43 -4.45 -2.62
N ALA A 76 19.84 -4.92 -3.80
CA ALA A 76 20.92 -4.29 -4.54
C ALA A 76 20.63 -2.81 -4.89
N ASP A 77 19.39 -2.51 -5.27
CA ASP A 77 18.96 -1.15 -5.59
C ASP A 77 18.94 -0.29 -4.33
N LEU A 78 18.47 -0.83 -3.20
CA LEU A 78 18.47 -0.15 -1.91
C LEU A 78 19.88 0.17 -1.38
N LEU A 79 20.86 -0.70 -1.67
CA LEU A 79 22.23 -0.58 -1.19
C LEU A 79 23.17 0.16 -2.15
N ALA A 80 22.75 0.39 -3.39
CA ALA A 80 23.49 1.20 -4.34
C ALA A 80 23.66 2.63 -3.78
N THR A 81 24.84 2.90 -3.22
CA THR A 81 25.13 4.11 -2.41
C THR A 81 25.52 5.32 -3.30
N PRO A 82 25.63 6.55 -2.76
CA PRO A 82 24.86 7.70 -3.22
C PRO A 82 25.70 8.67 -4.07
N GLY A 83 25.21 8.98 -5.25
CA GLY A 83 25.67 10.12 -6.05
C GLY A 83 24.48 10.97 -6.47
N ASP A 84 23.47 10.34 -7.08
CA ASP A 84 22.41 11.09 -7.76
C ASP A 84 21.00 10.48 -7.64
N GLN A 85 20.83 9.38 -6.90
CA GLN A 85 19.52 8.72 -6.77
C GLN A 85 19.11 8.67 -5.30
N ALA A 86 18.32 9.65 -4.92
CA ALA A 86 17.57 9.59 -3.70
C ALA A 86 16.55 8.44 -3.75
N HIS A 87 16.56 7.56 -2.75
CA HIS A 87 15.48 6.59 -2.59
C HIS A 87 14.26 7.32 -2.02
N ASP A 88 13.15 7.34 -2.77
CA ASP A 88 11.87 7.81 -2.24
C ASP A 88 11.20 6.70 -1.45
N LEU A 89 11.65 6.57 -0.20
CA LEU A 89 11.05 5.70 0.79
C LEU A 89 9.95 6.41 1.58
N THR A 90 9.61 7.66 1.21
CA THR A 90 8.55 8.41 1.86
C THR A 90 7.16 7.94 1.43
N TRP A 91 6.29 7.80 2.43
CA TRP A 91 4.85 7.70 2.25
C TRP A 91 4.31 9.08 1.88
N GLY A 92 3.77 9.23 0.67
CA GLY A 92 3.08 10.45 0.24
C GLY A 92 3.88 11.38 -0.67
N VAL A 93 5.10 11.00 -1.07
CA VAL A 93 5.85 11.71 -2.12
C VAL A 93 5.89 10.81 -3.35
N GLY A 94 5.51 11.38 -4.50
CA GLY A 94 5.24 10.63 -5.72
C GLY A 94 3.81 10.12 -5.78
N ASN A 95 3.16 10.31 -6.93
CA ASN A 95 1.81 9.85 -7.25
C ASN A 95 1.70 8.31 -7.22
N LYS A 96 1.87 7.69 -6.05
CA LYS A 96 1.87 6.24 -5.86
C LYS A 96 0.46 5.64 -5.80
N HIS A 97 -0.53 6.40 -6.26
CA HIS A 97 -1.93 6.01 -6.25
C HIS A 97 -2.24 5.08 -7.41
N TRP A 98 -3.08 4.10 -7.14
CA TRP A 98 -3.61 3.24 -8.18
C TRP A 98 -4.49 4.03 -9.16
N PRO A 99 -4.30 3.84 -10.49
CA PRO A 99 -5.17 4.44 -11.50
C PRO A 99 -6.62 4.05 -11.25
N TYR A 100 -7.53 5.04 -11.30
CA TYR A 100 -8.96 4.86 -11.02
C TYR A 100 -9.26 4.30 -9.63
N ALA A 101 -8.25 4.31 -8.74
CA ALA A 101 -8.27 3.64 -7.47
C ALA A 101 -8.69 2.16 -7.62
N SER A 102 -8.11 1.47 -8.60
CA SER A 102 -8.37 0.06 -8.88
C SER A 102 -7.09 -0.75 -8.76
N VAL A 103 -7.08 -1.70 -7.84
CA VAL A 103 -6.03 -2.71 -7.71
C VAL A 103 -6.50 -3.97 -8.43
N TYR A 104 -5.85 -4.29 -9.55
CA TYR A 104 -6.01 -5.59 -10.17
C TYR A 104 -5.07 -6.57 -9.50
N TYR A 105 -5.53 -7.78 -9.19
CA TYR A 105 -4.69 -8.80 -8.56
C TYR A 105 -4.90 -10.17 -9.18
N ARG A 106 -3.90 -11.03 -9.03
CA ARG A 106 -3.99 -12.45 -9.34
C ARG A 106 -3.10 -13.25 -8.41
N PHE A 107 -3.41 -14.52 -8.21
CA PHE A 107 -2.53 -15.44 -7.49
C PHE A 107 -1.36 -15.85 -8.37
N ALA A 108 -0.22 -16.12 -7.74
CA ALA A 108 0.98 -16.57 -8.42
C ALA A 108 0.89 -18.02 -8.91
N SER A 109 0.06 -18.83 -8.27
CA SER A 109 -0.24 -20.22 -8.59
C SER A 109 -1.57 -20.65 -7.96
N ASP A 110 -2.13 -21.79 -8.39
CA ASP A 110 -3.31 -22.41 -7.77
C ASP A 110 -3.07 -22.75 -6.30
N GLN A 111 -1.83 -23.09 -5.94
CA GLN A 111 -1.44 -23.35 -4.56
C GLN A 111 -1.50 -22.07 -3.72
N ASP A 112 -0.98 -20.95 -4.23
CA ASP A 112 -1.08 -19.66 -3.56
C ASP A 112 -2.54 -19.23 -3.41
N GLU A 113 -3.37 -19.44 -4.42
CA GLU A 113 -4.81 -19.19 -4.33
C GLU A 113 -5.44 -20.00 -3.18
N HIS A 114 -5.24 -21.31 -3.18
CA HIS A 114 -5.80 -22.18 -2.14
C HIS A 114 -5.37 -21.79 -0.73
N GLN A 115 -4.11 -21.37 -0.56
CA GLN A 115 -3.56 -21.01 0.75
C GLN A 115 -3.99 -19.62 1.22
N VAL A 116 -4.04 -18.65 0.31
CA VAL A 116 -4.13 -17.22 0.67
C VAL A 116 -5.54 -16.68 0.55
N GLN A 117 -6.34 -17.22 -0.38
CA GLN A 117 -7.66 -16.66 -0.69
C GLN A 117 -8.57 -16.50 0.54
N PRO A 118 -8.67 -17.45 1.49
CA PRO A 118 -9.52 -17.27 2.66
C PRO A 118 -9.13 -16.05 3.52
N LEU A 119 -7.82 -15.79 3.67
CA LEU A 119 -7.31 -14.65 4.42
C LEU A 119 -7.50 -13.34 3.64
N LEU A 120 -7.24 -13.36 2.34
CA LEU A 120 -7.45 -12.22 1.45
C LEU A 120 -8.93 -11.79 1.45
N ASP A 121 -9.85 -12.74 1.32
CA ASP A 121 -11.30 -12.46 1.28
C ASP A 121 -11.79 -11.84 2.60
N GLN A 122 -11.32 -12.37 3.74
CA GLN A 122 -11.61 -11.80 5.06
C GLN A 122 -11.01 -10.40 5.21
N GLY A 123 -9.76 -10.20 4.79
CA GLY A 123 -9.08 -8.91 4.83
C GLY A 123 -9.80 -7.87 3.99
N LEU A 124 -10.18 -8.21 2.76
CA LEU A 124 -10.97 -7.34 1.88
C LEU A 124 -12.36 -7.05 2.45
N ALA A 125 -13.01 -8.02 3.10
CA ALA A 125 -14.29 -7.78 3.77
C ALA A 125 -14.17 -6.80 4.94
N GLN A 126 -13.17 -7.00 5.81
CA GLN A 126 -12.90 -6.09 6.93
C GLN A 126 -12.49 -4.70 6.44
N TRP A 127 -11.67 -4.64 5.39
CA TRP A 127 -11.27 -3.40 4.73
C TRP A 127 -12.48 -2.59 4.25
N ARG A 128 -13.42 -3.24 3.55
CA ARG A 128 -14.67 -2.63 3.08
C ARG A 128 -15.52 -2.08 4.23
N ASN A 129 -15.57 -2.80 5.34
CA ASN A 129 -16.34 -2.39 6.52
C ASN A 129 -15.68 -1.20 7.26
N ALA A 130 -14.35 -1.19 7.37
CA ALA A 130 -13.61 -0.16 8.11
C ALA A 130 -13.63 1.22 7.42
N THR A 131 -13.70 1.25 6.09
CA THR A 131 -13.72 2.49 5.30
C THR A 131 -15.13 3.09 5.15
N GLY A 132 -16.18 2.40 5.64
CA GLY A 132 -17.54 2.93 5.76
C GLY A 132 -18.27 3.22 4.45
N SER A 133 -17.78 2.75 3.29
CA SER A 133 -18.41 3.05 2.01
C SER A 133 -19.48 2.01 1.63
N ARG A 134 -20.69 2.51 1.34
CA ARG A 134 -21.87 1.74 0.86
C ARG A 134 -21.77 1.33 -0.62
N TYR A 135 -20.69 1.69 -1.30
CA TYR A 135 -20.22 1.12 -2.56
C TYR A 135 -18.88 0.44 -2.26
N GLU A 136 -18.79 -0.88 -2.34
CA GLU A 136 -17.55 -1.68 -2.20
C GLU A 136 -16.40 -0.97 -1.45
N GLY A 137 -16.52 -0.89 -0.13
CA GLY A 137 -15.92 0.18 0.64
C GLY A 137 -14.40 0.40 0.54
N GLY A 138 -14.05 1.62 0.16
CA GLY A 138 -12.70 2.18 0.09
C GLY A 138 -12.64 3.17 -1.06
N TYR A 139 -11.75 4.17 -1.03
CA TYR A 139 -11.45 4.88 -2.27
C TYR A 139 -10.87 3.92 -3.31
N VAL A 140 -10.26 2.81 -2.86
CA VAL A 140 -9.60 1.77 -3.67
C VAL A 140 -10.44 0.49 -3.76
N HIS A 141 -10.67 0.03 -4.99
CA HIS A 141 -11.39 -1.18 -5.37
C HIS A 141 -10.44 -2.31 -5.77
N TRP A 142 -10.81 -3.56 -5.48
CA TRP A 142 -9.97 -4.73 -5.76
C TRP A 142 -10.65 -5.65 -6.77
N PHE A 143 -9.96 -5.93 -7.86
CA PHE A 143 -10.48 -6.74 -8.97
C PHE A 143 -9.57 -7.94 -9.23
N ARG A 144 -10.15 -9.14 -9.22
CA ARG A 144 -9.44 -10.33 -9.66
C ARG A 144 -9.21 -10.25 -11.18
N PHE A 145 -8.00 -10.59 -11.60
CA PHE A 145 -7.57 -10.55 -12.99
C PHE A 145 -7.20 -11.95 -13.46
N ASP A 146 -8.12 -12.59 -14.20
CA ASP A 146 -7.97 -13.98 -14.65
C ASP A 146 -7.27 -14.13 -16.03
N ASN A 147 -6.83 -13.03 -16.64
CA ASN A 147 -6.20 -13.07 -17.97
C ASN A 147 -4.67 -13.26 -17.86
N ALA A 148 -4.17 -14.43 -18.25
CA ALA A 148 -2.76 -14.80 -18.14
C ALA A 148 -1.83 -14.12 -19.17
N ASP A 149 -2.39 -13.58 -20.26
CA ASP A 149 -1.63 -13.25 -21.50
C ASP A 149 -1.22 -11.78 -21.66
N LYS A 150 -1.48 -10.91 -20.67
CA LYS A 150 -1.05 -9.50 -20.73
C LYS A 150 0.14 -9.24 -19.83
N ASP A 151 1.15 -8.59 -20.40
CA ASP A 151 2.33 -8.10 -19.69
C ASP A 151 1.93 -7.45 -18.36
N GLU A 152 2.55 -7.97 -17.29
CA GLU A 152 2.16 -7.94 -15.87
C GLU A 152 2.29 -6.56 -15.19
N VAL A 153 2.25 -5.48 -15.97
CA VAL A 153 2.36 -4.12 -15.45
C VAL A 153 0.99 -3.74 -14.88
N ASN A 154 0.95 -3.28 -13.63
CA ASN A 154 -0.26 -2.87 -12.90
C ASN A 154 -1.19 -4.01 -12.42
N VAL A 155 -0.70 -5.26 -12.34
CA VAL A 155 -1.43 -6.36 -11.66
C VAL A 155 -0.62 -6.82 -10.46
N THR A 156 -1.21 -6.72 -9.27
CA THR A 156 -0.62 -7.22 -8.02
C THR A 156 -0.56 -8.74 -8.04
N LYS A 157 0.65 -9.28 -7.98
CA LYS A 157 0.86 -10.73 -7.85
C LYS A 157 0.78 -11.12 -6.37
N ILE A 158 -0.14 -12.02 -6.04
CA ILE A 158 -0.35 -12.52 -4.67
C ILE A 158 0.33 -13.87 -4.46
N THR A 159 1.13 -13.98 -3.40
CA THR A 159 1.81 -15.22 -2.98
C THR A 159 1.49 -15.57 -1.53
N GLY A 160 1.66 -16.85 -1.17
CA GLY A 160 1.52 -17.37 0.20
C GLY A 160 2.85 -17.79 0.83
N GLN A 161 3.98 -17.30 0.33
CA GLN A 161 5.32 -17.77 0.68
C GLN A 161 6.17 -16.64 1.24
N ASP A 162 7.05 -16.89 2.21
CA ASP A 162 8.04 -15.88 2.63
C ASP A 162 7.48 -14.65 3.38
N GLY A 163 6.77 -14.90 4.48
CA GLY A 163 6.36 -13.86 5.44
C GLY A 163 5.13 -13.03 5.06
N CYS A 164 5.03 -11.82 5.60
CA CYS A 164 3.89 -10.93 5.43
C CYS A 164 4.39 -9.55 4.99
N TRP A 165 4.17 -9.22 3.71
CA TRP A 165 4.64 -7.95 3.16
C TRP A 165 3.92 -7.58 1.86
N GLY A 166 4.02 -6.32 1.46
CA GLY A 166 3.49 -5.83 0.20
C GLY A 166 4.31 -4.69 -0.37
N THR A 167 4.25 -4.53 -1.68
CA THR A 167 4.79 -3.35 -2.36
C THR A 167 4.03 -2.10 -1.92
N ASN A 168 4.74 -0.98 -1.81
CA ASN A 168 4.11 0.30 -1.46
C ASN A 168 3.49 0.97 -2.69
N GLY A 169 2.15 1.00 -2.73
CA GLY A 169 1.37 1.68 -3.77
C GLY A 169 1.65 1.20 -5.19
N TRP A 170 1.51 2.13 -6.14
CA TRP A 170 1.61 1.93 -7.58
C TRP A 170 2.65 2.85 -8.22
N ALA A 171 3.35 2.39 -9.26
CA ALA A 171 4.12 3.27 -10.13
C ALA A 171 4.18 2.67 -11.54
N PRO A 172 4.32 3.49 -12.61
CA PRO A 172 4.53 2.97 -13.96
C PRO A 172 5.73 2.02 -14.02
N GLY A 173 5.53 0.83 -14.58
CA GLY A 173 6.56 -0.20 -14.70
C GLY A 173 6.82 -1.01 -13.41
N LEU A 174 6.16 -0.67 -12.31
CA LEU A 174 6.20 -1.46 -11.09
C LEU A 174 5.48 -2.80 -11.31
N LYS A 175 6.04 -3.86 -10.74
CA LYS A 175 5.41 -5.18 -10.65
C LYS A 175 4.95 -5.40 -9.21
N PRO A 176 3.79 -4.85 -8.81
CA PRO A 176 3.35 -4.88 -7.43
C PRO A 176 3.14 -6.32 -6.95
N ARG A 177 3.46 -6.55 -5.68
CA ARG A 177 3.38 -7.85 -5.03
C ARG A 177 2.73 -7.70 -3.68
N LEU A 178 1.95 -8.71 -3.33
CA LEU A 178 1.39 -8.87 -2.00
C LEU A 178 1.67 -10.29 -1.56
N ASN A 179 2.24 -10.42 -0.38
CA ASN A 179 2.57 -11.70 0.17
C ASN A 179 1.89 -11.89 1.52
N LEU A 180 1.08 -12.94 1.58
CA LEU A 180 0.22 -13.28 2.69
C LEU A 180 0.45 -14.75 3.05
N ASN A 181 1.60 -15.06 3.64
CA ASN A 181 1.85 -16.38 4.20
C ASN A 181 0.70 -16.81 5.15
N PRO A 182 0.38 -18.11 5.28
CA PRO A 182 -0.64 -18.59 6.22
C PRO A 182 -0.45 -18.15 7.69
N GLY A 183 0.77 -17.76 8.09
CA GLY A 183 1.05 -17.15 9.39
C GLY A 183 0.65 -15.67 9.52
N CYS A 184 0.24 -15.01 8.44
CA CYS A 184 -0.23 -13.63 8.47
C CYS A 184 -1.60 -13.57 9.15
N GLY A 185 -1.67 -12.91 10.30
CA GLY A 185 -2.94 -12.64 10.95
C GLY A 185 -3.83 -11.73 10.12
N LEU A 186 -5.14 -11.77 10.37
CA LEU A 186 -6.12 -10.94 9.67
C LEU A 186 -5.80 -9.44 9.76
N GLU A 187 -5.38 -8.95 10.93
CA GLU A 187 -5.00 -7.54 11.10
C GLU A 187 -3.82 -7.14 10.21
N THR A 188 -2.81 -8.03 10.10
CA THR A 188 -1.68 -7.83 9.20
C THR A 188 -2.12 -7.81 7.75
N ALA A 189 -2.99 -8.73 7.34
CA ALA A 189 -3.55 -8.75 5.99
C ALA A 189 -4.28 -7.44 5.66
N VAL A 190 -5.15 -6.96 6.55
CA VAL A 190 -5.88 -5.68 6.39
C VAL A 190 -4.90 -4.51 6.31
N ALA A 191 -3.87 -4.49 7.14
CA ALA A 191 -2.87 -3.43 7.13
C ALA A 191 -2.09 -3.42 5.80
N LEU A 192 -1.66 -4.59 5.30
CA LEU A 192 -0.95 -4.71 4.02
C LEU A 192 -1.82 -4.31 2.82
N LEU A 193 -3.12 -4.59 2.84
CA LEU A 193 -4.06 -4.07 1.83
C LEU A 193 -4.08 -2.54 1.81
N GLY A 194 -3.91 -1.89 2.96
CA GLY A 194 -3.80 -0.44 3.07
C GLY A 194 -2.48 0.15 2.58
N ILE A 195 -1.40 -0.65 2.50
CA ILE A 195 -0.10 -0.23 1.96
C ILE A 195 -0.12 -0.16 0.43
N LEU A 196 -1.04 -0.89 -0.19
CA LEU A 196 -1.24 -0.92 -1.65
C LEU A 196 -2.21 0.18 -2.10
N GLN A 197 -2.22 1.36 -1.49
CA GLN A 197 -3.07 2.50 -1.88
C GLN A 197 -2.33 3.57 -2.68
#